data_AF-A0A2D4G2D6-F1
#
_entry.id   AF-A0A2D4G2D6-F1
#
_cell.length_a   1.000
_cell.length_b   1.000
_cell.length_c   1.000
_cell.angle_alpha   90.00
_cell.angle_beta   90.00
_cell.angle_gamma   90.00
#
_symmetry.space_group_name_H-M   'P 1'
#
loop_
_entity.id
_entity.type
_entity.pdbx_description
1 polymer ?
#
loop_
_entity_poly.entity_id
_entity_poly.type
_entity_poly.pdbx_seq_one_letter_code
_entity_poly.pdbx_strand_id
1 'polypeptide(L)'
;FDTWKTFTDHPCQYVKDTYASSDKDTFSFDVSLPERVQAHERIEFAVCYECDGKVYWDSNKGLNYRIIRSELKSAREISQPCSEPDFGIAFDQFGSPRYSCGLFPEWPSYSGYEKLGPYY
;
A
#
# COMPACT_ATOMS: atom_id res chain seq x y z
N PHE A 1 12.28 11.59 14.82
CA PHE A 1 12.06 10.21 14.34
C PHE A 1 12.91 9.28 15.18
N ASP A 2 12.35 8.71 16.25
CA ASP A 2 13.11 8.08 17.34
C ASP A 2 12.52 6.72 17.78
N THR A 3 11.87 6.00 16.85
CA THR A 3 11.19 4.72 17.13
C THR A 3 10.00 4.90 18.08
N TRP A 4 9.06 5.79 17.72
CA TRP A 4 7.82 6.08 18.46
C TRP A 4 7.99 6.61 19.90
N LYS A 5 9.16 7.12 20.28
CA LYS A 5 9.30 7.78 21.59
C LYS A 5 8.70 9.18 21.56
N THR A 6 8.81 9.86 20.43
CA THR A 6 8.12 11.10 20.11
C THR A 6 7.35 10.95 18.82
N PHE A 7 6.20 11.61 18.74
CA PHE A 7 5.37 11.65 17.54
C PHE A 7 4.85 13.06 17.30
N THR A 8 4.46 13.33 16.06
CA THR A 8 3.84 14.58 15.66
C THR A 8 2.73 14.23 14.69
N ASP A 9 1.54 14.78 14.94
CA ASP A 9 0.39 14.54 14.08
C ASP A 9 0.50 15.42 12.83
N HIS A 10 0.31 14.79 11.68
CA HIS A 10 0.28 15.47 10.39
C HIS A 10 -1.16 15.46 9.87
N PRO A 11 -1.77 16.63 9.61
CA PRO A 11 -3.13 16.69 9.10
C PRO A 11 -3.18 16.17 7.66
N CYS A 12 -4.19 15.35 7.37
CA CYS A 12 -4.49 14.94 6.01
C CYS A 12 -5.37 15.97 5.30
N GLN A 13 -5.27 16.03 3.97
CA GLN A 13 -6.09 16.85 3.09
C GLN A 13 -7.05 15.96 2.30
N TYR A 14 -8.30 16.39 2.17
CA TYR A 14 -9.27 15.69 1.33
C TYR A 14 -8.89 15.82 -0.15
N VAL A 15 -8.85 14.70 -0.84
CA VAL A 15 -8.63 14.63 -2.29
C VAL A 15 -9.98 14.43 -2.94
N LYS A 16 -10.39 15.42 -3.74
CA LYS A 16 -11.61 15.31 -4.53
C LYS A 16 -11.37 14.35 -5.69
N ASP A 17 -11.98 13.17 -5.60
CA ASP A 17 -11.93 12.21 -6.69
C ASP A 17 -12.72 12.73 -7.91
N THR A 18 -12.08 12.68 -9.08
CA THR A 18 -12.71 13.05 -10.37
C THR A 18 -13.78 12.05 -10.78
N TYR A 19 -13.68 10.81 -10.27
CA TYR A 19 -14.64 9.74 -10.51
C TYR A 19 -15.62 9.68 -9.34
N ALA A 20 -16.83 10.22 -9.56
CA ALA A 20 -17.92 10.29 -8.58
C ALA A 20 -18.54 8.92 -8.20
N SER A 21 -17.85 7.81 -8.46
CA SER A 21 -18.33 6.45 -8.27
C SER A 21 -17.58 5.69 -7.17
N SER A 22 -16.82 6.40 -6.32
CA SER A 22 -16.22 5.81 -5.13
C SER A 22 -17.15 5.99 -3.94
N ASP A 23 -17.46 4.90 -3.26
CA ASP A 23 -18.12 4.88 -1.94
C ASP A 23 -17.17 5.28 -0.80
N LYS A 24 -15.96 5.71 -1.14
CA LYS A 24 -14.87 6.02 -0.20
C LYS A 24 -14.30 7.40 -0.50
N ASP A 25 -14.01 8.11 0.58
CA ASP A 25 -13.26 9.35 0.53
C ASP A 25 -11.76 9.07 0.49
N THR A 26 -11.04 9.84 -0.32
CA THR A 26 -9.59 9.79 -0.42
C THR A 26 -8.98 10.96 0.35
N PHE A 27 -7.98 10.68 1.19
CA PHE A 27 -7.21 11.70 1.90
C PHE A 27 -5.72 11.53 1.59
N SER A 28 -5.01 12.64 1.40
CA SER A 28 -3.57 12.68 1.19
C SER A 28 -2.86 13.39 2.34
N PHE A 29 -1.59 13.09 2.54
CA PHE A 29 -0.74 13.79 3.49
C PHE A 29 0.66 13.95 2.90
N ASP A 30 1.35 15.00 3.29
CA ASP A 30 2.76 15.21 2.98
C ASP A 30 3.56 15.32 4.27
N VAL A 31 4.71 14.64 4.32
CA VAL A 31 5.61 14.65 5.47
C VAL A 31 7.02 14.85 4.98
N SER A 32 7.69 15.86 5.53
CA SER A 32 9.10 16.11 5.28
C SER A 32 9.96 15.15 6.11
N LEU A 33 10.76 14.34 5.42
CA LEU A 33 11.68 13.40 6.06
C LEU A 33 13.02 14.09 6.36
N PRO A 34 13.70 13.73 7.46
CA PRO A 34 14.98 14.31 7.82
C PRO A 34 16.06 13.75 6.88
N GLU A 35 17.04 14.58 6.55
CA GLU A 35 18.14 14.20 5.65
C GLU A 35 18.98 13.05 6.22
N ARG A 36 19.07 12.95 7.55
CA ARG A 36 19.80 11.90 8.25
C ARG A 36 18.95 11.35 9.38
N VAL A 37 18.85 10.03 9.45
CA VAL A 37 18.27 9.29 10.57
C VAL A 37 19.41 8.48 11.18
N GLN A 38 19.50 8.42 12.50
CA GLN A 38 20.53 7.60 13.13
C GLN A 38 20.33 6.13 12.76
N ALA A 39 21.41 5.36 12.60
CA ALA A 39 21.33 3.99 12.09
C ALA A 39 20.43 3.04 12.92
N HIS A 40 20.22 3.36 14.20
CA HIS A 40 19.36 2.59 15.12
C HIS A 40 17.94 3.16 15.26
N GLU A 41 17.67 4.34 14.69
CA GLU A 41 16.34 4.96 14.70
C GLU A 41 15.52 4.52 13.50
N ARG A 42 14.20 4.53 13.65
CA ARG A 42 13.25 4.15 12.61
C ARG A 42 12.29 5.30 12.36
N ILE A 43 12.03 5.54 11.08
CA ILE A 43 10.92 6.37 10.64
C ILE A 43 9.72 5.45 10.49
N GLU A 44 8.71 5.67 11.31
CA GLU A 44 7.50 4.87 11.32
C GLU A 44 6.27 5.79 11.47
N PHE A 45 5.13 5.39 10.92
CA PHE A 45 3.85 6.10 11.04
C PHE A 45 2.68 5.13 11.17
N ALA A 46 1.55 5.65 11.67
CA ALA A 46 0.25 4.98 11.74
C ALA A 46 -0.83 5.99 11.33
N VAL A 47 -1.97 5.51 10.88
CA VAL A 47 -3.08 6.36 10.45
C VAL A 47 -4.13 6.40 11.55
N CYS A 48 -4.53 7.61 11.92
CA CYS A 48 -5.64 7.87 12.82
C CYS A 48 -6.80 8.43 12.02
N TYR A 49 -7.98 7.83 12.14
CA TYR A 49 -9.21 8.32 11.55
C TYR A 49 -10.22 8.58 12.66
N GLU A 50 -10.63 9.84 12.82
CA GLU A 50 -11.63 10.25 13.79
C GLU A 50 -12.92 10.65 13.06
N CYS A 51 -14.03 10.00 13.42
CA CYS A 51 -15.35 10.28 12.87
C CYS A 51 -16.43 9.97 13.90
N ASP A 52 -17.46 10.81 13.99
CA ASP A 52 -18.58 10.68 14.94
C ASP A 52 -18.13 10.47 16.41
N GLY A 53 -17.06 11.15 16.82
CA GLY A 53 -16.49 11.03 18.17
C GLY A 53 -15.83 9.68 18.47
N LYS A 54 -15.59 8.84 17.45
CA LYS A 54 -14.86 7.57 17.55
C LYS A 54 -13.53 7.69 16.82
N VAL A 55 -12.52 7.03 17.38
CA VAL A 55 -11.16 7.00 16.85
C VAL A 55 -10.82 5.60 16.38
N TYR A 56 -10.36 5.51 15.14
CA TYR A 56 -9.92 4.28 14.48
C TYR A 56 -8.43 4.38 14.15
N TRP A 57 -7.67 3.35 14.50
CA TRP A 57 -6.22 3.31 14.26
C TRP A 57 -5.87 2.21 13.26
N ASP A 58 -5.13 2.58 12.23
CA ASP A 58 -4.40 1.64 11.38
C ASP A 58 -2.90 1.75 11.66
N SER A 59 -2.41 0.78 12.43
CA SER A 59 -1.01 0.63 12.81
C SER A 59 -0.35 -0.57 12.10
N ASN A 60 -0.85 -0.98 10.93
CA ASN A 60 -0.35 -2.16 10.22
C ASN A 60 -0.28 -3.39 11.16
N LYS A 61 -1.39 -3.69 11.84
CA LYS A 61 -1.49 -4.78 12.84
C LYS A 61 -0.50 -4.66 14.01
N GLY A 62 -0.15 -3.43 14.41
CA GLY A 62 0.80 -3.14 15.50
C GLY A 62 2.28 -3.13 15.09
N LEU A 63 2.59 -3.36 13.81
CA LEU A 63 3.97 -3.27 13.29
C LEU A 63 4.35 -1.85 12.87
N ASN A 64 3.35 -0.98 12.66
CA ASN A 64 3.43 0.34 12.06
C ASN A 64 3.98 0.30 10.61
N TYR A 65 3.82 1.42 9.91
CA TYR A 65 4.36 1.58 8.57
C TYR A 65 5.77 2.12 8.66
N ARG A 66 6.76 1.39 8.13
CA ARG A 66 8.17 1.78 8.20
C ARG A 66 8.66 2.35 6.88
N ILE A 67 9.30 3.52 6.96
CA ILE A 67 9.95 4.15 5.80
C ILE A 67 11.44 3.72 5.80
N ILE A 68 11.86 3.07 4.72
CA ILE A 68 13.24 2.61 4.52
C ILE A 68 13.82 3.15 3.22
N ARG A 69 15.10 3.52 3.24
CA ARG A 69 15.85 3.86 2.02
C ARG A 69 15.98 2.62 1.14
N SER A 70 15.80 2.79 -0.17
CA SER A 70 15.91 1.72 -1.16
C SER A 70 17.27 1.00 -1.09
N GLU A 71 18.34 1.75 -0.85
CA GLU A 71 19.72 1.26 -0.69
C GLU A 71 19.88 0.22 0.44
N LEU A 72 18.99 0.23 1.44
CA LEU A 72 19.04 -0.66 2.60
C LEU A 72 18.08 -1.85 2.49
N LYS A 73 17.30 -1.96 1.40
CA LYS A 73 16.35 -3.07 1.20
C LYS A 73 17.05 -4.42 0.93
N SER A 74 18.24 -4.40 0.32
CA SER A 74 18.95 -5.62 -0.11
C SER A 74 19.40 -6.55 1.01
N ALA A 75 19.45 -6.07 2.27
CA ALA A 75 19.93 -6.88 3.39
C ALA A 75 18.82 -7.66 4.13
N ARG A 76 17.53 -7.39 3.87
CA ARG A 76 16.41 -7.91 4.68
C ARG A 76 15.59 -9.03 4.05
N GLU A 77 15.67 -9.20 2.73
CA GLU A 77 14.95 -10.28 2.04
C GLU A 77 15.53 -11.68 2.32
N ILE A 78 16.66 -11.79 3.01
CA ILE A 78 17.33 -13.08 3.28
C ILE A 78 16.80 -13.78 4.56
N SER A 79 15.96 -13.15 5.41
CA SER A 79 15.63 -13.71 6.74
C SER A 79 14.17 -13.74 7.16
N GLN A 80 13.21 -13.92 6.24
CA GLN A 80 11.83 -14.31 6.61
C GLN A 80 11.26 -15.34 5.63
N PRO A 81 11.27 -16.65 5.97
CA PRO A 81 10.26 -17.57 5.49
C PRO A 81 9.14 -17.58 6.54
N CYS A 82 8.08 -16.80 6.30
CA CYS A 82 6.79 -17.10 6.92
C CYS A 82 6.04 -18.00 5.95
N SER A 83 5.97 -19.29 6.26
CA SER A 83 5.20 -20.29 5.55
C SER A 83 3.73 -19.88 5.50
N GLU A 84 3.21 -19.61 4.30
CA GLU A 84 1.80 -19.75 3.90
C GLU A 84 1.76 -19.85 2.36
N PRO A 85 0.76 -20.54 1.77
CA PRO A 85 0.89 -21.19 0.46
C PRO A 85 0.99 -20.19 -0.70
N ASP A 86 1.92 -20.54 -1.58
CA ASP A 86 2.41 -19.85 -2.77
C ASP A 86 1.30 -19.56 -3.80
N PHE A 87 0.79 -18.33 -3.82
CA PHE A 87 0.23 -17.74 -5.04
C PHE A 87 1.32 -16.90 -5.71
N GLY A 88 2.14 -17.60 -6.50
CA GLY A 88 3.31 -17.06 -7.15
C GLY A 88 2.99 -15.90 -8.09
N ILE A 89 3.44 -14.71 -7.72
CA ILE A 89 3.74 -13.63 -8.66
C ILE A 89 5.26 -13.52 -8.73
N ALA A 90 5.87 -14.26 -9.64
CA ALA A 90 7.27 -14.09 -9.98
C ALA A 90 7.41 -12.79 -10.79
N PHE A 91 8.17 -11.83 -10.25
CA PHE A 91 8.62 -10.65 -10.99
C PHE A 91 10.02 -10.92 -11.54
N ASP A 92 10.20 -10.75 -12.84
CA ASP A 92 11.51 -10.82 -13.48
C ASP A 92 12.27 -9.49 -13.25
N GLN A 93 13.60 -9.51 -13.44
CA GLN A 93 14.55 -8.41 -13.20
C GLN A 93 14.26 -7.08 -13.94
N PHE A 94 13.25 -7.04 -14.83
CA PHE A 94 12.83 -5.83 -15.54
C PHE A 94 11.40 -5.36 -15.21
N GLY A 95 10.77 -5.90 -14.15
CA GLY A 95 9.63 -5.26 -13.50
C GLY A 95 8.30 -5.24 -14.27
N SER A 96 8.11 -6.14 -15.24
CA SER A 96 6.81 -6.27 -15.93
C SER A 96 5.98 -7.42 -15.34
N PRO A 97 4.74 -7.19 -14.87
CA PRO A 97 3.85 -8.28 -14.48
C PRO A 97 3.46 -9.08 -15.71
N ARG A 98 3.86 -10.36 -15.77
CA ARG A 98 3.27 -11.30 -16.72
C ARG A 98 1.90 -11.70 -16.17
N TYR A 99 0.85 -11.37 -16.91
CA TYR A 99 -0.51 -11.86 -16.68
C TYR A 99 -0.49 -13.36 -16.35
N SER A 100 -0.87 -13.74 -15.13
CA SER A 100 -1.21 -15.12 -14.79
C SER A 100 -2.72 -15.27 -14.94
N CYS A 101 -3.10 -15.70 -16.14
CA CYS A 101 -4.48 -16.05 -16.47
C CYS A 101 -4.89 -17.31 -15.72
N GLY A 102 -6.04 -17.22 -15.04
CA GLY A 102 -6.86 -18.36 -14.65
C GLY A 102 -6.53 -18.92 -13.28
N LEU A 103 -7.35 -18.60 -12.27
CA LEU A 103 -7.73 -19.47 -11.16
C LEU A 103 -8.80 -18.78 -10.28
N PHE A 104 -10.00 -18.57 -10.84
CA PHE A 104 -11.24 -18.49 -10.04
C PHE A 104 -12.34 -19.22 -10.83
N PRO A 105 -12.86 -20.36 -10.33
CA PRO A 105 -14.11 -20.86 -10.84
C PRO A 105 -15.22 -19.95 -10.31
N GLU A 106 -16.09 -19.50 -11.21
CA GLU A 106 -17.37 -18.83 -10.93
C GLU A 106 -17.42 -17.30 -10.81
N TRP A 107 -16.44 -16.55 -11.34
CA TRP A 107 -16.71 -15.16 -11.74
C TRP A 107 -17.03 -15.11 -13.24
N PRO A 108 -18.21 -14.63 -13.68
CA PRO A 108 -18.43 -14.34 -15.09
C PRO A 108 -17.49 -13.21 -15.50
N SER A 109 -16.37 -13.59 -16.12
CA SER A 109 -15.47 -12.62 -16.73
C SER A 109 -16.20 -11.91 -17.86
N TYR A 110 -16.11 -10.58 -17.88
CA TYR A 110 -16.63 -9.70 -18.93
C TYR A 110 -15.88 -9.85 -20.29
N SER A 111 -15.17 -10.95 -20.51
CA SER A 111 -14.41 -11.25 -21.74
C SER A 111 -15.28 -11.76 -22.89
N GLY A 112 -16.59 -11.52 -22.86
CA GLY A 112 -17.56 -11.98 -23.87
C GLY A 112 -17.98 -10.93 -24.90
N TYR A 113 -17.62 -9.65 -24.74
CA TYR A 113 -18.16 -8.56 -25.57
C TYR A 113 -17.16 -7.86 -26.49
N GLU A 114 -15.96 -8.39 -26.71
CA GLU A 114 -15.02 -7.83 -27.69
C GLU A 114 -15.36 -8.19 -29.15
N LYS A 115 -16.58 -8.66 -29.43
CA LYS A 115 -16.99 -9.04 -30.78
C LYS A 115 -18.30 -8.41 -31.24
N LEU A 116 -18.53 -7.14 -30.93
CA LEU A 116 -19.43 -6.30 -31.72
C LEU A 116 -18.89 -4.87 -31.85
N GLY A 117 -18.22 -4.62 -32.96
CA GLY A 117 -18.02 -3.29 -33.54
C GLY A 117 -16.90 -3.32 -34.59
N PRO A 118 -17.01 -2.65 -35.76
CA PRO A 118 -17.99 -1.61 -36.11
C PRO A 118 -18.62 -1.82 -37.51
N TYR A 119 -19.94 -1.95 -37.62
CA TYR A 119 -20.63 -1.69 -38.88
C TYR A 119 -22.00 -1.04 -38.59
N TYR A 120 -22.11 0.21 -39.03
CA TYR A 120 -23.27 1.09 -39.26
C TYR A 120 -24.58 0.80 -38.50
#